data_AF-A0A1I2ADR0-F1
#
_entry.id   AF-A0A1I2ADR0-F1
#
_cell.length_a   1.000
_cell.length_b   1.000
_cell.length_c   1.000
_cell.angle_alpha   90.00
_cell.angle_beta   90.00
_cell.angle_gamma   90.00
#
_symmetry.space_group_name_H-M   'P 1'
#
loop_
_entity.id
_entity.type
_entity.pdbx_description
1 polymer ?
#
loop_
_entity_poly.entity_id
_entity_poly.type
_entity_poly.pdbx_seq_one_letter_code
_entity_poly.pdbx_strand_id
1 'polypeptide(L)' 'MSDAAEGPVTAARVEWTGARYRIHLVRGSGGGISVVDGGARPAEAMAALTARGVPAEDAEHCVREVEPGFRASGAPR' A
#
# COMPACT_ATOMS: atom_id res chain seq x y z
N MET A 1 -9.08 -19.49 -16.42
CA MET A 1 -8.09 -19.40 -15.33
C MET A 1 -8.54 -18.24 -14.47
N SER A 2 -9.18 -18.50 -13.34
CA SER A 2 -9.57 -17.43 -12.41
C SER A 2 -8.30 -16.89 -11.80
N ASP A 3 -7.98 -15.63 -12.11
CA ASP A 3 -6.81 -14.97 -11.59
C ASP A 3 -6.98 -14.87 -10.06
N ALA A 4 -6.29 -15.72 -9.30
CA ALA A 4 -6.32 -15.69 -7.84
C ALA A 4 -5.81 -14.33 -7.28
N ALA A 5 -5.32 -13.45 -8.15
CA ALA A 5 -4.95 -12.07 -7.86
C ALA A 5 -6.11 -11.07 -7.77
N GLU A 6 -7.37 -11.44 -8.03
CA GLU A 6 -8.52 -10.51 -7.98
C GLU A 6 -9.31 -10.53 -6.66
N GLY A 7 -8.85 -11.27 -5.65
CA GLY A 7 -9.46 -11.25 -4.32
C GLY A 7 -9.30 -9.91 -3.59
N PRO A 8 -10.13 -9.60 -2.58
CA PRO A 8 -9.95 -8.41 -1.75
C PRO A 8 -8.59 -8.46 -1.03
N VAL A 9 -7.94 -7.31 -0.93
CA VAL A 9 -6.73 -7.16 -0.12
C VAL A 9 -7.12 -7.32 1.35
N THR A 10 -6.50 -8.27 2.04
CA THR A 10 -6.73 -8.54 3.47
C THR A 10 -5.58 -8.06 4.34
N ALA A 11 -4.40 -7.82 3.76
CA ALA A 11 -3.30 -7.16 4.45
C ALA A 11 -2.39 -6.44 3.45
N ALA A 12 -1.79 -5.35 3.89
CA ALA A 12 -0.79 -4.61 3.14
C ALA A 12 0.43 -4.33 4.04
N ARG A 13 1.62 -4.37 3.45
CA ARG A 13 2.86 -3.94 4.10
C ARG A 13 3.64 -3.06 3.13
N VAL A 14 4.14 -1.95 3.62
CA VAL A 14 5.03 -1.06 2.88
C VAL A 14 6.44 -1.22 3.40
N GLU A 15 7.42 -1.17 2.50
CA GLU A 15 8.85 -1.21 2.81
C GLU A 15 9.56 -0.11 2.02
N TRP A 16 10.46 0.63 2.66
CA TRP A 16 11.38 1.54 1.98
C TRP A 16 12.69 0.83 1.66
N THR A 17 13.06 0.82 0.39
CA THR A 17 14.28 0.12 -0.09
C THR A 17 15.53 1.02 -0.12
N GLY A 18 15.43 2.28 0.31
CA GLY A 18 16.48 3.28 0.13
C GLY A 18 16.34 4.12 -1.15
N ALA A 19 15.54 3.67 -2.12
CA ALA A 19 15.28 4.38 -3.36
C ALA A 19 13.78 4.45 -3.73
N ARG A 20 13.01 3.43 -3.37
CA ARG A 20 11.60 3.28 -3.73
C ARG A 20 10.83 2.55 -2.63
N TYR A 21 9.53 2.81 -2.54
CA TYR A 21 8.60 2.04 -1.71
C TYR A 21 8.22 0.74 -2.43
N ARG A 22 8.28 -0.39 -1.72
CA ARG A 22 7.68 -1.64 -2.15
C ARG A 22 6.41 -1.90 -1.34
N ILE A 23 5.36 -2.29 -2.03
CA ILE A 23 4.06 -2.59 -1.42
C ILE A 23 3.77 -4.07 -1.58
N HIS A 24 3.68 -4.79 -0.46
CA HIS A 24 3.32 -6.19 -0.39
C HIS A 24 1.83 -6.28 -0.06
N LEU A 25 1.04 -6.88 -0.96
CA LEU A 25 -0.40 -7.07 -0.77
C LEU A 25 -0.70 -8.55 -0.61
N VAL A 26 -1.49 -8.88 0.41
CA VAL A 26 -2.01 -10.24 0.67
C VAL A 26 -3.50 -10.25 0.37
N ARG A 27 -3.99 -11.27 -0.35
CA ARG A 27 -5.40 -11.41 -0.73
C ARG A 27 -6.07 -12.64 -0.11
N GLY A 28 -7.32 -12.45 0.35
CA GLY A 28 -8.02 -13.36 1.25
C GLY A 28 -8.54 -14.68 0.67
N SER A 29 -8.64 -14.82 -0.66
CA SER A 29 -9.29 -15.97 -1.30
C SER A 29 -8.34 -16.94 -2.00
N GLY A 30 -7.03 -16.77 -1.85
CA GLY A 30 -6.03 -17.69 -2.44
C GLY A 30 -4.60 -17.57 -1.90
N GLY A 31 -4.38 -16.78 -0.85
CA GLY A 31 -3.04 -16.59 -0.27
C GLY A 31 -2.03 -15.91 -1.21
N GLY A 32 -2.51 -15.33 -2.31
CA GLY A 32 -1.67 -14.67 -3.30
C GLY A 32 -1.01 -13.43 -2.71
N ILE A 33 0.32 -13.42 -2.71
CA ILE A 33 1.12 -12.25 -2.38
C ILE A 33 1.51 -11.58 -3.70
N SER A 34 1.17 -10.30 -3.85
CA SER A 34 1.66 -9.48 -4.97
C SER A 34 2.50 -8.34 -4.45
N VAL A 35 3.62 -8.07 -5.13
CA VAL A 35 4.47 -6.92 -4.84
C VAL A 35 4.27 -5.87 -5.93
N VAL A 36 4.04 -4.62 -5.52
CA VAL A 36 3.80 -3.48 -6.40
C VAL A 36 4.84 -2.38 -6.11
N ASP A 37 5.30 -1.68 -7.15
CA ASP A 37 6.12 -0.48 -6.99
C ASP A 37 5.24 0.66 -6.44
N GLY A 38 5.61 1.18 -5.27
CA GLY A 38 4.99 2.34 -4.63
C GLY A 38 5.65 3.66 -5.01
N GLY A 39 6.63 3.66 -5.92
CA GLY A 39 7.31 4.86 -6.36
C GLY A 39 8.35 5.37 -5.37
N ALA A 40 8.86 6.58 -5.59
CA ALA A 40 9.94 7.17 -4.79
C ALA A 40 9.41 8.10 -3.69
N ARG A 41 8.12 8.45 -3.71
CA ARG A 41 7.52 9.40 -2.77
C ARG A 41 6.41 8.74 -1.94
N PRO A 42 6.22 9.12 -0.66
CA PRO A 42 5.12 8.64 0.17
C PRO A 42 3.73 8.79 -0.48
N ALA A 43 3.51 9.89 -1.19
CA ALA A 43 2.24 10.14 -1.90
C ALA A 43 2.01 9.17 -3.08
N GLU A 44 3.07 8.70 -3.73
CA GLU A 44 2.99 7.68 -4.78
C GLU A 44 2.63 6.31 -4.18
N ALA A 45 3.20 5.99 -3.01
CA ALA A 45 2.88 4.76 -2.30
C ALA A 45 1.41 4.73 -1.86
N MET A 46 0.91 5.86 -1.34
CA MET A 46 -0.52 6.06 -1.05
C MET A 46 -1.42 5.86 -2.28
N ALA A 47 -1.06 6.47 -3.41
CA ALA A 47 -1.81 6.31 -4.65
C ALA A 47 -1.80 4.86 -5.14
N ALA A 48 -0.67 4.17 -5.03
CA ALA A 48 -0.53 2.77 -5.40
C ALA A 48 -1.35 1.83 -4.49
N LEU A 49 -1.41 2.09 -3.19
CA LEU A 49 -2.24 1.33 -2.24
C LEU A 49 -3.74 1.49 -2.53
N THR A 50 -4.19 2.74 -2.67
CA THR A 50 -5.61 3.06 -2.93
C THR A 50 -6.08 2.55 -4.29
N ALA A 51 -5.25 2.63 -5.33
CA ALA A 51 -5.52 2.03 -6.64
C ALA A 51 -5.66 0.49 -6.59
N ARG A 52 -5.17 -0.16 -5.53
CA ARG A 52 -5.29 -1.60 -5.31
C ARG A 52 -6.41 -1.99 -4.35
N GLY A 53 -7.25 -1.02 -3.96
CA GLY A 53 -8.40 -1.23 -3.10
C GLY A 53 -8.08 -1.23 -1.60
N VAL A 54 -6.88 -0.79 -1.19
CA VAL A 54 -6.59 -0.55 0.22
C VAL A 54 -7.29 0.73 0.66
N PRO A 55 -8.07 0.73 1.77
CA PRO A 55 -8.68 1.94 2.30
C PRO A 55 -7.64 3.03 2.58
N ALA A 56 -8.03 4.30 2.41
CA ALA A 56 -7.09 5.42 2.56
C ALA A 56 -6.48 5.50 3.97
N GLU A 57 -7.26 5.20 5.01
CA GLU A 57 -6.80 5.20 6.41
C GLU A 57 -5.74 4.12 6.65
N ASP A 58 -5.95 2.91 6.15
CA ASP A 58 -4.99 1.81 6.23
C ASP A 58 -3.74 2.12 5.41
N ALA A 59 -3.91 2.70 4.22
CA ALA A 59 -2.80 3.10 3.38
C ALA A 59 -1.91 4.15 4.07
N GLU A 60 -2.51 5.16 4.70
CA GLU A 60 -1.78 6.18 5.46
C GLU A 60 -1.05 5.57 6.65
N HIS A 61 -1.70 4.64 7.36
CA HIS A 61 -1.05 3.91 8.43
C HIS A 61 0.19 3.15 7.92
N CYS A 62 0.08 2.38 6.83
CA CYS A 62 1.20 1.65 6.27
C CYS A 62 2.38 2.55 5.86
N VAL A 63 2.12 3.72 5.27
CA VAL A 63 3.18 4.64 4.84
C VAL A 63 3.83 5.34 6.05
N ARG A 64 3.05 5.70 7.07
CA ARG A 64 3.53 6.35 8.29
C ARG A 64 4.42 5.44 9.16
N GLU A 65 4.17 4.14 9.17
CA GLU A 65 5.05 3.16 9.84
C GLU A 65 6.47 3.14 9.23
N VAL A 66 6.58 3.46 7.94
CA VAL A 66 7.87 3.52 7.22
C VAL A 66 8.50 4.92 7.28
N GLU A 67 7.67 5.96 7.26
CA GLU A 67 8.09 7.37 7.35
C GLU A 67 7.34 8.08 8.50
N PRO A 68 7.91 8.11 9.72
CA PRO A 68 7.25 8.64 10.92
C PRO A 68 6.87 10.14 10.90
N GLY A 69 7.10 10.85 9.79
CA GLY A 69 6.71 12.25 9.57
C GLY A 69 5.72 12.48 8.44
N PHE A 70 5.30 11.43 7.72
CA PHE A 70 4.34 11.57 6.63
C PHE A 70 2.98 12.02 7.18
N ARG A 71 2.45 13.12 6.63
CA ARG A 71 1.06 13.53 6.81
C ARG A 71 0.41 13.56 5.45
N ALA A 72 -0.64 12.78 5.25
CA ALA A 72 -1.51 12.95 4.10
C ALA A 72 -2.01 14.40 4.13
N SER A 73 -1.57 15.22 3.18
CA SER A 73 -1.91 16.64 3.14
C SER A 73 -3.40 16.76 2.79
N GLY A 74 -4.25 16.74 3.81
CA GLY A 74 -5.71 16.71 3.63
C GLY A 74 -6.56 16.73 4.91
N ALA A 75 -6.00 16.64 6.11
CA ALA A 75 -6.77 16.90 7.32
C ALA A 75 -6.84 18.42 7.57
N PRO A 76 -8.03 19.06 7.48
CA PRO A 76 -8.16 20.43 7.97
C PRO A 76 -7.92 20.44 9.48
N ARG A 77 -7.27 21.52 9.93
CA ARG A 77 -7.03 21.81 11.34
C ARG A 77 -8.33 22.12 12.05
#